data_AF-A0AA45WJY7-F1
#
_entry.id   AF-A0AA45WJY7-F1
#
_cell.length_a   1.000
_cell.length_b   1.000
_cell.length_c   1.000
_cell.angle_alpha   90.00
_cell.angle_beta   90.00
_cell.angle_gamma   90.00
#
_symmetry.space_group_name_H-M   'P 1'
#
loop_
_entity.id
_entity.type
_entity.pdbx_description
1 polymer ?
#
loop_
_entity_poly.entity_id
_entity_poly.type
_entity_poly.pdbx_seq_one_letter_code
_entity_poly.pdbx_strand_id
1 'polypeptide(L)'
;MNDLNLWLQVRAVCVREDIFLALKEIGLKKIFLGLESGHADSLKRYQKDITPEQNVEAVRILKKVGIPEISIGMMPFEPEVSLEGIKENIEFLKKLGTFDIRDVTGKFKPYSGTPLTEKLLAEGRIKRKNWYDLGDYDFTDPRVGQLYHMVMSYFRHAKPSLKHIYHMDYRMRKIEGRVMQPGLNSEENEYKESYLALRRDIERFIQDHGEMMLQLVEGTIEAIESGMTPSMEQEWMRKSEKEFHQAEQLTLPLFERISVLESQLGLVKKELHSLHVAEVKVLLNQNSQGWE
;
A
#
# COMPACT_ATOMS: atom_id res chain seq x y z
N MET A 1 7.38 26.30 18.01
CA MET A 1 8.50 25.34 17.94
C MET A 1 8.03 24.05 17.25
N ASN A 2 7.33 24.13 16.09
CA ASN A 2 6.68 22.99 15.42
C ASN A 2 6.95 22.97 13.90
N ASP A 3 8.14 23.38 13.47
CA ASP A 3 8.51 23.47 12.04
C ASP A 3 9.26 22.22 11.53
N LEU A 4 9.35 21.15 12.33
CA LEU A 4 10.01 19.91 11.95
C LEU A 4 8.97 18.86 11.54
N ASN A 5 9.11 18.34 10.31
CA ASN A 5 8.36 17.20 9.81
C ASN A 5 9.30 15.98 9.79
N LEU A 6 9.27 15.19 10.87
CA LEU A 6 10.10 14.00 10.97
C LEU A 6 9.39 12.80 10.35
N TRP A 7 10.18 12.00 9.63
CA TRP A 7 9.81 10.68 9.11
C TRP A 7 10.84 9.66 9.57
N LEU A 8 10.38 8.53 10.09
CA LEU A 8 11.24 7.47 10.60
C LEU A 8 10.89 6.11 9.98
N GLN A 9 11.91 5.29 9.78
CA GLN A 9 11.75 3.85 9.58
C GLN A 9 12.18 3.14 10.86
N VAL A 10 11.36 2.25 11.39
CA VAL A 10 11.61 1.62 12.68
C VAL A 10 11.27 0.14 12.63
N ARG A 11 11.97 -0.65 13.45
CA ARG A 11 11.60 -2.05 13.72
C ARG A 11 10.48 -2.08 14.76
N ALA A 12 9.50 -2.95 14.56
CA ALA A 12 8.38 -3.10 15.50
C ALA A 12 8.80 -3.34 16.96
N VAL A 13 9.86 -4.10 17.20
CA VAL A 13 10.42 -4.31 18.57
C VAL A 13 10.88 -3.03 19.26
N CYS A 14 11.18 -1.96 18.52
CA CYS A 14 11.66 -0.69 19.08
C CYS A 14 10.51 0.28 19.43
N VAL A 15 9.26 -0.09 19.15
CA VAL A 15 8.10 0.77 19.43
C VAL A 15 7.80 0.77 20.93
N ARG A 16 7.98 1.94 21.56
CA ARG A 16 7.63 2.18 22.96
C ARG A 16 6.79 3.45 23.09
N GLU A 17 5.73 3.39 23.89
CA GLU A 17 4.76 4.49 23.99
C GLU A 17 5.39 5.81 24.44
N ASP A 18 6.27 5.76 25.46
CA ASP A 18 6.98 6.91 26.01
C ASP A 18 7.86 7.63 24.97
N ILE A 19 8.66 6.87 24.20
CA ILE A 19 9.51 7.41 23.14
C ILE A 19 8.63 8.05 22.06
N PHE A 20 7.61 7.34 21.58
CA PHE A 20 6.83 7.81 20.44
C PHE A 20 5.93 8.99 20.78
N LEU A 21 5.51 9.15 22.04
CA LEU A 21 4.91 10.38 22.55
C LEU A 21 5.89 11.56 22.43
N ALA A 22 7.12 11.41 22.94
CA ALA A 22 8.13 12.47 22.85
C ALA A 22 8.51 12.79 21.39
N LEU A 23 8.63 11.77 20.52
CA LEU A 23 8.90 11.98 19.10
C LEU A 23 7.76 12.73 18.41
N LYS A 24 6.51 12.44 18.77
CA LYS A 24 5.34 13.17 18.26
C LYS A 24 5.37 14.64 18.66
N GLU A 25 5.74 14.94 19.91
CA GLU A 25 5.85 16.32 20.41
C GLU A 25 6.89 17.16 19.63
N ILE A 26 7.99 16.56 19.19
CA ILE A 26 9.03 17.26 18.40
C ILE A 26 8.76 17.26 16.89
N GLY A 27 7.64 16.69 16.42
CA GLY A 27 7.22 16.77 15.02
C GLY A 27 7.28 15.48 14.21
N LEU A 28 7.29 14.30 14.82
CA LEU A 28 7.10 13.02 14.09
C LEU A 28 5.71 12.96 13.46
N LYS A 29 5.67 12.92 12.13
CA LYS A 29 4.43 12.84 11.34
C LYS A 29 4.22 11.48 10.71
N LYS A 30 5.31 10.84 10.26
CA LYS A 30 5.25 9.62 9.49
C LYS A 30 6.17 8.55 10.04
N ILE A 31 5.69 7.31 10.03
CA ILE A 31 6.47 6.12 10.34
C ILE A 31 6.30 5.10 9.21
N PHE A 32 7.40 4.44 8.86
CA PHE A 32 7.36 3.16 8.16
C PHE A 32 7.80 2.04 9.11
N LEU A 33 6.99 0.99 9.20
CA LEU A 33 7.19 -0.15 10.10
C LEU A 33 7.38 -1.43 9.27
N GLY A 34 8.60 -1.97 9.23
CA GLY A 34 8.86 -3.26 8.58
C GLY A 34 8.24 -4.39 9.40
N LEU A 35 7.12 -4.95 8.93
CA LEU A 35 6.40 -6.06 9.55
C LEU A 35 6.78 -7.41 8.93
N GLU A 36 7.05 -7.40 7.63
CA GLU A 36 7.49 -8.50 6.77
C GLU A 36 6.48 -9.63 6.61
N SER A 37 5.91 -10.16 7.68
CA SER A 37 4.92 -11.24 7.58
C SER A 37 4.06 -11.36 8.84
N GLY A 38 2.83 -11.82 8.65
CA GLY A 38 1.94 -12.35 9.69
C GLY A 38 2.13 -13.85 9.96
N HIS A 39 2.93 -14.55 9.14
CA HIS A 39 3.24 -15.97 9.29
C HIS A 39 4.53 -16.15 10.09
N ALA A 40 4.44 -16.85 11.23
CA ALA A 40 5.54 -16.96 12.18
C ALA A 40 6.79 -17.63 11.60
N ASP A 41 6.65 -18.62 10.72
CA ASP A 41 7.81 -19.31 10.16
C ASP A 41 8.52 -18.46 9.08
N SER A 42 7.80 -17.61 8.35
CA SER A 42 8.44 -16.61 7.47
C SER A 42 9.27 -15.61 8.29
N LEU A 43 8.77 -15.15 9.44
CA LEU A 43 9.54 -14.27 10.33
C LEU A 43 10.82 -14.93 10.87
N LYS A 44 10.77 -16.24 11.16
CA LYS A 44 11.96 -17.03 11.53
C LYS A 44 12.95 -17.13 10.37
N ARG A 45 12.47 -17.41 9.15
CA ARG A 45 13.30 -17.44 7.92
C ARG A 45 14.00 -16.10 7.69
N TYR A 46 13.33 -14.99 7.97
CA TYR A 46 13.89 -13.64 7.88
C TYR A 46 14.79 -13.24 9.06
N GLN A 47 14.95 -14.07 10.09
CA GLN A 47 15.74 -13.78 11.28
C GLN A 47 15.30 -12.45 11.94
N LYS A 48 13.98 -12.21 12.00
CA LYS A 48 13.45 -10.93 12.47
C LYS A 48 13.33 -10.84 13.99
N ASP A 49 13.51 -11.94 14.73
CA ASP A 49 13.41 -12.03 16.19
C ASP A 49 12.18 -11.30 16.76
N ILE A 50 11.01 -11.56 16.17
CA ILE A 50 9.73 -10.96 16.56
C ILE A 50 8.56 -11.89 16.17
N THR A 51 7.47 -11.87 16.94
CA THR A 51 6.23 -12.59 16.61
C THR A 51 5.21 -11.70 15.89
N PRO A 52 4.22 -12.28 15.18
CA PRO A 52 3.11 -11.52 14.61
C PRO A 52 2.35 -10.69 15.66
N GLU A 53 2.13 -11.21 16.87
CA GLU A 53 1.42 -10.50 17.93
C GLU A 53 2.18 -9.25 18.40
N GLN A 54 3.51 -9.33 18.45
CA GLN A 54 4.35 -8.16 18.76
C GLN A 54 4.29 -7.10 17.64
N ASN A 55 4.18 -7.52 16.37
CA ASN A 55 3.91 -6.58 15.26
C ASN A 55 2.56 -5.87 15.46
N VAL A 56 1.50 -6.61 15.81
CA VAL A 56 0.16 -6.05 16.08
C VAL A 56 0.21 -5.05 17.23
N GLU A 57 0.91 -5.41 18.31
CA GLU A 57 1.05 -4.55 19.48
C GLU A 57 1.81 -3.25 19.16
N ALA A 58 2.87 -3.32 18.36
CA ALA A 58 3.59 -2.14 17.90
C ALA A 58 2.67 -1.18 17.12
N VAL A 59 1.88 -1.69 16.18
CA VAL A 59 0.90 -0.87 15.43
C VAL A 59 -0.15 -0.28 16.36
N ARG A 60 -0.65 -1.05 17.33
CA ARG A 60 -1.62 -0.59 18.34
C ARG A 60 -1.05 0.58 19.17
N ILE A 61 0.20 0.49 19.61
CA ILE A 61 0.88 1.56 20.35
C ILE A 61 0.99 2.82 19.49
N LEU A 62 1.44 2.71 18.24
CA LEU A 62 1.55 3.86 17.34
C LEU A 62 0.20 4.55 17.08
N LYS A 63 -0.87 3.75 16.89
CA LYS A 63 -2.25 4.25 16.78
C LYS A 63 -2.70 4.95 18.06
N LYS A 64 -2.39 4.38 19.24
CA LYS A 64 -2.71 4.98 20.57
C LYS A 64 -2.01 6.31 20.78
N VAL A 65 -0.72 6.41 20.43
CA VAL A 65 0.06 7.66 20.47
C VAL A 65 -0.56 8.71 19.52
N GLY A 66 -1.25 8.26 18.48
CA GLY A 66 -1.88 9.10 17.48
C GLY A 66 -0.84 9.67 16.51
N ILE A 67 0.09 8.83 16.04
CA ILE A 67 0.98 9.18 14.94
C ILE A 67 0.11 9.38 13.67
N PRO A 68 0.23 10.51 12.95
CA PRO A 68 -0.63 10.82 11.81
C PRO A 68 -0.55 9.79 10.66
N GLU A 69 0.65 9.39 10.26
CA GLU A 69 0.85 8.45 9.15
C GLU A 69 1.65 7.22 9.61
N ILE A 70 1.01 6.06 9.57
CA ILE A 70 1.65 4.77 9.83
C ILE A 70 1.56 3.95 8.54
N SER A 71 2.70 3.73 7.90
CA SER A 71 2.82 2.77 6.80
C SER A 71 3.50 1.51 7.32
N ILE A 72 3.01 0.35 6.90
CA ILE A 72 3.64 -0.93 7.18
C ILE A 72 4.37 -1.43 5.93
N GLY A 73 5.25 -2.41 6.11
CA GLY A 73 5.88 -3.13 5.01
C GLY A 73 5.68 -4.63 5.22
N MET A 74 5.12 -5.28 4.22
CA MET A 74 4.85 -6.72 4.21
C MET A 74 5.45 -7.38 2.97
N MET A 75 5.84 -8.64 3.10
CA MET A 75 6.32 -9.52 2.04
C MET A 75 5.62 -10.88 2.16
N PRO A 76 4.28 -10.94 1.96
CA PRO A 76 3.50 -12.18 2.08
C PRO A 76 3.97 -13.25 1.10
N PHE A 77 4.43 -12.86 -0.10
CA PHE A 77 4.94 -13.79 -1.10
C PHE A 77 6.44 -13.96 -0.94
N GLU A 78 6.86 -15.01 -0.24
CA GLU A 78 8.26 -15.40 -0.10
C GLU A 78 8.49 -16.84 -0.61
N PRO A 79 9.73 -17.21 -0.97
CA PRO A 79 10.00 -18.44 -1.71
C PRO A 79 9.45 -19.72 -1.07
N GLU A 80 9.38 -19.78 0.26
CA GLU A 80 9.03 -20.99 1.02
C GLU A 80 7.67 -20.88 1.72
N VAL A 81 6.90 -19.83 1.44
CA VAL A 81 5.57 -19.67 2.03
C VAL A 81 4.62 -20.73 1.46
N SER A 82 3.83 -21.34 2.33
CA SER A 82 2.72 -22.21 1.92
C SER A 82 1.46 -21.39 1.64
N LEU A 83 0.49 -22.02 0.98
CA LEU A 83 -0.83 -21.40 0.80
C LEU A 83 -1.49 -21.03 2.14
N GLU A 84 -1.34 -21.90 3.16
CA GLU A 84 -1.78 -21.65 4.53
C GLU A 84 -1.05 -20.45 5.16
N GLY A 85 0.25 -20.28 4.91
CA GLY A 85 1.01 -19.11 5.34
C GLY A 85 0.49 -17.81 4.69
N ILE A 86 0.02 -17.85 3.44
CA ILE A 86 -0.65 -16.70 2.81
C ILE A 86 -1.97 -16.39 3.54
N LYS A 87 -2.78 -17.40 3.88
CA LYS A 87 -4.01 -17.21 4.67
C LYS A 87 -3.73 -16.57 6.03
N GLU A 88 -2.65 -16.98 6.71
CA GLU A 88 -2.22 -16.35 7.96
C GLU A 88 -1.83 -14.87 7.77
N ASN A 89 -1.14 -14.53 6.68
CA ASN A 89 -0.85 -13.13 6.34
C ASN A 89 -2.13 -12.31 6.11
N ILE A 90 -3.13 -12.88 5.46
CA ILE A 90 -4.43 -12.22 5.22
C ILE A 90 -5.14 -11.94 6.55
N GLU A 91 -5.26 -12.94 7.41
CA GLU A 91 -5.87 -12.78 8.73
C GLU A 91 -5.10 -11.78 9.61
N PHE A 92 -3.78 -11.74 9.47
CA PHE A 92 -2.93 -10.75 10.12
C PHE A 92 -3.23 -9.32 9.63
N LEU A 93 -3.34 -9.08 8.32
CA LEU A 93 -3.69 -7.77 7.77
C LEU A 93 -5.07 -7.30 8.24
N LYS A 94 -6.07 -8.20 8.28
CA LYS A 94 -7.40 -7.91 8.84
C LYS A 94 -7.31 -7.49 10.31
N LYS A 95 -6.51 -8.19 11.13
CA LYS A 95 -6.29 -7.85 12.55
C LYS A 95 -5.63 -6.48 12.73
N LEU A 96 -4.70 -6.10 11.84
CA LEU A 96 -4.05 -4.77 11.89
C LEU A 96 -5.03 -3.63 11.60
N GLY A 97 -5.97 -3.86 10.67
CA GLY A 97 -6.96 -2.87 10.25
C GLY A 97 -6.33 -1.60 9.66
N THR A 98 -5.14 -1.71 9.07
CA THR A 98 -4.48 -0.66 8.29
C THR A 98 -3.45 -1.31 7.37
N PHE A 99 -3.65 -1.17 6.05
CA PHE A 99 -2.76 -1.72 5.03
C PHE A 99 -3.15 -1.15 3.66
N ASP A 100 -2.21 -1.16 2.72
CA ASP A 100 -2.50 -0.85 1.33
C ASP A 100 -2.28 -2.06 0.40
N ILE A 101 -2.57 -1.89 -0.88
CA ILE A 101 -2.42 -2.95 -1.89
C ILE A 101 -1.02 -3.60 -1.88
N ARG A 102 0.04 -2.83 -1.59
CA ARG A 102 1.43 -3.32 -1.60
C ARG A 102 1.70 -4.24 -0.43
N ASP A 103 1.01 -4.04 0.69
CA ASP A 103 1.11 -4.92 1.84
C ASP A 103 0.47 -6.28 1.57
N VAL A 104 -0.53 -6.32 0.69
CA VAL A 104 -1.20 -7.54 0.23
C VAL A 104 -0.36 -8.26 -0.84
N THR A 105 0.27 -7.51 -1.75
CA THR A 105 0.98 -8.09 -2.92
C THR A 105 2.50 -8.14 -2.77
N GLY A 106 3.04 -7.75 -1.62
CA GLY A 106 4.48 -7.65 -1.39
C GLY A 106 5.20 -8.97 -1.65
N LYS A 107 6.32 -8.89 -2.37
CA LYS A 107 7.15 -10.06 -2.71
C LYS A 107 8.57 -9.88 -2.18
N PHE A 108 9.14 -10.96 -1.65
CA PHE A 108 10.56 -11.01 -1.30
C PHE A 108 11.43 -10.63 -2.50
N LYS A 109 12.54 -9.94 -2.25
CA LYS A 109 13.52 -9.60 -3.28
C LYS A 109 14.84 -10.31 -2.99
N PRO A 110 15.32 -11.19 -3.89
CA PRO A 110 16.59 -11.86 -3.70
C PRO A 110 17.75 -10.86 -3.86
N TYR A 111 18.37 -10.51 -2.75
CA TYR A 111 19.59 -9.70 -2.74
C TYR A 111 20.81 -10.60 -2.57
N SER A 112 21.80 -10.46 -3.48
CA SER A 112 23.05 -11.21 -3.45
C SER A 112 23.74 -11.14 -2.08
N GLY A 113 24.26 -12.26 -1.60
CA GLY A 113 24.95 -12.34 -0.30
C GLY A 113 24.02 -12.49 0.91
N THR A 114 22.70 -12.48 0.75
CA THR A 114 21.78 -12.80 1.86
C THR A 114 21.63 -14.32 2.02
N PRO A 115 21.56 -14.86 3.25
CA PRO A 115 21.51 -16.32 3.48
C PRO A 115 20.39 -17.03 2.72
N LEU A 116 19.18 -16.45 2.70
CA LEU A 116 18.05 -17.02 1.96
C LEU A 116 18.31 -17.02 0.44
N THR A 117 18.94 -15.97 -0.09
CA THR A 117 19.27 -15.90 -1.52
C THR A 117 20.35 -16.90 -1.90
N GLU A 118 21.39 -17.07 -1.09
CA GLU A 118 22.44 -18.07 -1.33
C GLU A 118 21.86 -19.49 -1.32
N LYS A 119 20.92 -19.78 -0.41
CA LYS A 119 20.17 -21.03 -0.40
C LYS A 119 19.41 -21.25 -1.73
N LEU A 120 18.64 -20.26 -2.19
CA LEU A 120 17.87 -20.37 -3.43
C LEU A 120 18.77 -20.51 -4.67
N LEU A 121 19.94 -19.86 -4.67
CA LEU A 121 20.96 -20.02 -5.72
C LEU A 121 21.51 -21.46 -5.75
N ALA A 122 21.85 -22.02 -4.59
CA ALA A 122 22.33 -23.39 -4.48
C ALA A 122 21.25 -24.43 -4.90
N GLU A 123 19.98 -24.12 -4.67
CA GLU A 123 18.83 -24.93 -5.10
C GLU A 123 18.46 -24.73 -6.59
N GLY A 124 19.10 -23.79 -7.30
CA GLY A 124 18.78 -23.50 -8.70
C GLY A 124 17.42 -22.84 -8.92
N ARG A 125 16.84 -22.22 -7.89
CA ARG A 125 15.48 -21.62 -7.91
C ARG A 125 15.46 -20.15 -8.31
N ILE A 126 16.62 -19.51 -8.44
CA ILE A 126 16.75 -18.11 -8.84
C ILE A 126 16.79 -18.00 -10.37
N LYS A 127 15.87 -17.20 -10.93
CA LYS A 127 15.78 -16.87 -12.36
C LYS A 127 16.70 -15.69 -12.69
N ARG A 128 18.00 -15.90 -12.48
CA ARG A 128 19.05 -14.87 -12.59
C ARG A 128 18.95 -14.12 -13.92
N LYS A 129 18.77 -12.80 -13.86
CA LYS A 129 18.83 -11.94 -15.05
C LYS A 129 20.26 -11.51 -15.35
N ASN A 130 20.98 -11.02 -14.34
CA ASN A 130 22.39 -10.64 -14.45
C ASN A 130 23.11 -10.75 -13.08
N TRP A 131 24.29 -10.16 -12.95
CA TRP A 131 25.10 -10.34 -11.74
C TRP A 131 24.60 -9.57 -10.51
N TYR A 132 23.85 -8.48 -10.70
CA TYR A 132 23.31 -7.62 -9.63
C TYR A 132 21.79 -7.72 -9.48
N ASP A 133 21.08 -8.02 -10.57
CA ASP A 133 19.66 -8.34 -10.60
C ASP A 133 19.51 -9.86 -10.70
N LEU A 134 19.32 -10.49 -9.53
CA LEU A 134 19.08 -11.92 -9.43
C LEU A 134 17.71 -12.34 -10.00
N GLY A 135 16.90 -11.40 -10.47
CA GLY A 135 15.63 -11.69 -11.11
C GLY A 135 14.59 -12.19 -10.11
N ASP A 136 13.78 -13.15 -10.56
CA ASP A 136 12.69 -13.72 -9.77
C ASP A 136 13.07 -15.10 -9.20
N TYR A 137 12.17 -15.73 -8.45
CA TYR A 137 12.36 -17.08 -7.90
C TYR A 137 11.11 -17.95 -8.07
N ASP A 138 11.33 -19.26 -8.02
CA ASP A 138 10.26 -20.25 -7.96
C ASP A 138 9.81 -20.50 -6.51
N PHE A 139 8.49 -20.46 -6.29
CA PHE A 139 7.88 -20.83 -5.03
C PHE A 139 8.00 -22.34 -4.79
N THR A 140 8.20 -22.75 -3.54
CA THR A 140 8.21 -24.17 -3.17
C THR A 140 6.83 -24.79 -3.37
N ASP A 141 5.76 -24.07 -2.99
CA ASP A 141 4.39 -24.49 -3.24
C ASP A 141 3.92 -23.96 -4.61
N PRO A 142 3.65 -24.84 -5.60
CA PRO A 142 3.20 -24.39 -6.93
C PRO A 142 1.85 -23.67 -6.88
N ARG A 143 1.00 -23.94 -5.88
CA ARG A 143 -0.28 -23.24 -5.67
C ARG A 143 -0.05 -21.77 -5.35
N VAL A 144 1.00 -21.45 -4.60
CA VAL A 144 1.41 -20.06 -4.33
C VAL A 144 1.91 -19.39 -5.60
N GLY A 145 2.61 -20.12 -6.46
CA GLY A 145 2.99 -19.65 -7.80
C GLY A 145 1.77 -19.29 -8.66
N GLN A 146 0.76 -20.17 -8.71
CA GLN A 146 -0.51 -19.91 -9.41
C GLN A 146 -1.24 -18.70 -8.81
N LEU A 147 -1.34 -18.62 -7.48
CA LEU A 147 -1.93 -17.47 -6.79
C LEU A 147 -1.20 -16.17 -7.15
N TYR A 148 0.13 -16.14 -7.05
CA TYR A 148 0.90 -14.94 -7.34
C TYR A 148 0.74 -14.47 -8.80
N HIS A 149 0.60 -15.41 -9.74
CA HIS A 149 0.28 -15.09 -11.13
C HIS A 149 -1.05 -14.33 -11.26
N MET A 150 -2.09 -14.79 -10.57
CA MET A 150 -3.39 -14.12 -10.52
C MET A 150 -3.28 -12.75 -9.84
N VAL A 151 -2.60 -12.66 -8.70
CA VAL A 151 -2.38 -11.40 -7.96
C VAL A 151 -1.71 -10.35 -8.83
N MET A 152 -0.66 -10.72 -9.56
CA MET A 152 0.03 -9.78 -10.46
C MET A 152 -0.85 -9.34 -11.62
N SER A 153 -1.78 -10.19 -12.05
CA SER A 153 -2.75 -9.85 -13.08
C SER A 153 -3.79 -8.85 -12.55
N TYR A 154 -4.31 -9.05 -11.33
CA TYR A 154 -5.17 -8.07 -10.66
C TYR A 154 -4.44 -6.74 -10.42
N PHE A 155 -3.17 -6.81 -9.99
CA PHE A 155 -2.35 -5.63 -9.75
C PHE A 155 -2.19 -4.78 -11.02
N ARG A 156 -2.17 -5.39 -12.22
CA ARG A 156 -2.20 -4.63 -13.49
C ARG A 156 -3.46 -3.78 -13.62
N HIS A 157 -4.64 -4.32 -13.28
CA HIS A 157 -5.89 -3.59 -13.30
C HIS A 157 -5.93 -2.46 -12.26
N ALA A 158 -5.23 -2.62 -11.13
CA ALA A 158 -5.11 -1.59 -10.11
C ALA A 158 -4.17 -0.42 -10.48
N LYS A 159 -3.23 -0.62 -11.42
CA LYS A 159 -2.19 0.37 -11.76
C LYS A 159 -2.72 1.78 -12.06
N PRO A 160 -3.82 1.97 -12.81
CA PRO A 160 -4.38 3.30 -13.07
C PRO A 160 -4.75 4.04 -11.78
N SER A 161 -5.55 3.41 -10.90
CA SER A 161 -5.91 3.97 -9.59
C SER A 161 -4.69 4.27 -8.73
N LEU A 162 -3.65 3.41 -8.75
CA LEU A 162 -2.41 3.66 -8.02
C LEU A 162 -1.66 4.90 -8.53
N LYS A 163 -1.60 5.11 -9.85
CA LYS A 163 -1.04 6.35 -10.41
C LYS A 163 -1.83 7.56 -9.95
N HIS A 164 -3.15 7.48 -9.89
CA HIS A 164 -4.01 8.54 -9.37
C HIS A 164 -3.73 8.82 -7.90
N ILE A 165 -3.58 7.78 -7.06
CA ILE A 165 -3.19 7.93 -5.65
C ILE A 165 -1.87 8.69 -5.50
N TYR A 166 -0.83 8.31 -6.26
CA TYR A 166 0.45 9.01 -6.22
C TYR A 166 0.34 10.47 -6.65
N HIS A 167 -0.47 10.76 -7.66
CA HIS A 167 -0.71 12.13 -8.12
C HIS A 167 -1.48 12.94 -7.06
N MET A 168 -2.52 12.37 -6.45
CA MET A 168 -3.26 12.99 -5.36
C MET A 168 -2.35 13.29 -4.17
N ASP A 169 -1.53 12.33 -3.72
CA ASP A 169 -0.56 12.52 -2.63
C ASP A 169 0.38 13.70 -2.92
N TYR A 170 0.94 13.75 -4.13
CA TYR A 170 1.82 14.85 -4.54
C TYR A 170 1.14 16.23 -4.45
N ARG A 171 -0.11 16.35 -4.89
CA ARG A 171 -0.88 17.60 -4.81
C ARG A 171 -1.27 17.94 -3.37
N MET A 172 -1.68 16.94 -2.60
CA MET A 172 -2.05 17.09 -1.19
C MET A 172 -0.89 17.62 -0.34
N ARG A 173 0.36 17.24 -0.62
CA ARG A 173 1.54 17.80 0.07
C ARG A 173 1.71 19.31 -0.12
N LYS A 174 1.36 19.84 -1.29
CA LYS A 174 1.41 21.29 -1.55
C LYS A 174 0.37 22.04 -0.71
N ILE A 175 -0.84 21.50 -0.64
CA ILE A 175 -1.93 22.02 0.19
C ILE A 175 -1.53 21.96 1.67
N GLU A 176 -1.04 20.81 2.12
CA GLU A 176 -0.58 20.57 3.50
C GLU A 176 0.42 21.63 3.96
N GLY A 177 1.41 21.92 3.12
CA GLY A 177 2.43 22.94 3.38
C GLY A 177 1.86 24.34 3.62
N ARG A 178 0.63 24.63 3.15
CA ARG A 178 -0.05 25.91 3.38
C ARG A 178 -0.97 25.88 4.60
N VAL A 179 -1.75 24.81 4.76
CA VAL A 179 -2.83 24.74 5.78
C VAL A 179 -2.42 24.09 7.10
N MET A 180 -1.19 23.58 7.21
CA MET A 180 -0.65 23.03 8.47
C MET A 180 0.30 23.99 9.19
N GLN A 181 0.41 25.24 8.73
CA GLN A 181 1.23 26.27 9.36
C GLN A 181 0.55 26.84 10.63
N PRO A 182 1.32 27.29 11.64
CA PRO A 182 0.76 28.01 12.79
C PRO A 182 0.17 29.38 12.39
N GLY A 183 -0.80 29.88 13.17
CA GLY A 183 -1.29 31.26 13.05
C GLY A 183 -2.24 31.53 11.88
N LEU A 184 -2.95 30.51 11.39
CA LEU A 184 -3.94 30.63 10.31
C LEU A 184 -5.08 31.58 10.67
N ASN A 185 -5.53 32.37 9.69
CA ASN A 185 -6.75 33.17 9.81
C ASN A 185 -8.02 32.28 9.74
N SER A 186 -9.21 32.87 9.91
CA SER A 186 -10.48 32.11 9.92
C SER A 186 -10.74 31.34 8.62
N GLU A 187 -10.42 31.93 7.48
CA GLU A 187 -10.60 31.32 6.15
C GLU A 187 -9.61 30.16 5.96
N GLU A 188 -8.34 30.36 6.33
CA GLU A 188 -7.31 29.33 6.26
C GLU A 188 -7.60 28.14 7.20
N ASN A 189 -8.26 28.38 8.34
CA ASN A 189 -8.72 27.28 9.22
C ASN A 189 -9.86 26.47 8.58
N GLU A 190 -10.76 27.09 7.82
CA GLU A 190 -11.79 26.36 7.06
C GLU A 190 -11.16 25.48 5.97
N TYR A 191 -10.14 25.99 5.29
CA TYR A 191 -9.37 25.22 4.31
C TYR A 191 -8.59 24.07 4.94
N LYS A 192 -8.06 24.25 6.16
CA LYS A 192 -7.43 23.18 6.93
C LYS A 192 -8.42 22.05 7.25
N GLU A 193 -9.62 22.35 7.72
CA GLU A 193 -10.63 21.32 8.00
C GLU A 193 -11.06 20.58 6.74
N SER A 194 -11.22 21.30 5.64
CA SER A 194 -11.50 20.73 4.32
C SER A 194 -10.38 19.81 3.82
N TYR A 195 -9.12 20.21 4.02
CA TYR A 195 -7.94 19.39 3.75
C TYR A 195 -7.91 18.12 4.60
N LEU A 196 -8.16 18.21 5.91
CA LEU A 196 -8.17 17.05 6.81
C LEU A 196 -9.29 16.06 6.44
N ALA A 197 -10.47 16.57 6.05
CA ALA A 197 -11.55 15.73 5.55
C ALA A 197 -11.17 15.02 4.25
N LEU A 198 -10.62 15.75 3.27
CA LEU A 198 -10.18 15.19 2.00
C LEU A 198 -9.06 14.15 2.18
N ARG A 199 -8.13 14.40 3.10
CA ARG A 199 -7.07 13.46 3.44
C ARG A 199 -7.63 12.14 3.98
N ARG A 200 -8.60 12.19 4.91
CA ARG A 200 -9.28 10.99 5.43
C ARG A 200 -9.96 10.21 4.31
N ASP A 201 -10.58 10.90 3.36
CA ASP A 201 -11.26 10.24 2.24
C ASP A 201 -10.27 9.57 1.26
N ILE A 202 -9.11 10.19 1.03
CA ILE A 202 -8.02 9.59 0.24
C ILE A 202 -7.42 8.38 0.97
N GLU A 203 -7.17 8.49 2.27
CA GLU A 203 -6.68 7.37 3.09
C GLU A 203 -7.68 6.21 3.08
N ARG A 204 -8.98 6.51 3.16
CA ARG A 204 -10.04 5.50 3.04
C ARG A 204 -10.05 4.85 1.66
N PHE A 205 -9.93 5.64 0.59
CA PHE A 205 -9.85 5.12 -0.77
C PHE A 205 -8.66 4.16 -0.97
N ILE A 206 -7.51 4.46 -0.39
CA ILE A 206 -6.31 3.60 -0.42
C ILE A 206 -6.58 2.29 0.33
N GLN A 207 -7.19 2.38 1.52
CA GLN A 207 -7.56 1.21 2.32
C GLN A 207 -8.57 0.32 1.58
N ASP A 208 -9.60 0.89 0.96
CA ASP A 208 -10.60 0.15 0.19
C ASP A 208 -9.95 -0.59 -1.02
N HIS A 209 -8.93 0.00 -1.66
CA HIS A 209 -8.15 -0.69 -2.70
C HIS A 209 -7.36 -1.89 -2.16
N GLY A 210 -6.78 -1.74 -0.96
CA GLY A 210 -6.13 -2.84 -0.26
C GLY A 210 -7.12 -3.96 0.06
N GLU A 211 -8.29 -3.63 0.59
CA GLU A 211 -9.35 -4.57 0.94
C GLU A 211 -9.88 -5.32 -0.28
N MET A 212 -10.09 -4.62 -1.39
CA MET A 212 -10.51 -5.23 -2.66
C MET A 212 -9.47 -6.22 -3.19
N MET A 213 -8.18 -5.86 -3.16
CA MET A 213 -7.11 -6.79 -3.51
C MET A 213 -7.10 -8.00 -2.57
N LEU A 214 -7.25 -7.78 -1.26
CA LEU A 214 -7.27 -8.85 -0.27
C LEU A 214 -8.43 -9.83 -0.51
N GLN A 215 -9.64 -9.33 -0.82
CA GLN A 215 -10.80 -10.17 -1.18
C GLN A 215 -10.57 -10.99 -2.45
N LEU A 216 -9.94 -10.39 -3.47
CA LEU A 216 -9.57 -11.11 -4.69
C LEU A 216 -8.55 -12.22 -4.40
N VAL A 217 -7.56 -11.96 -3.53
CA VAL A 217 -6.59 -12.98 -3.08
C VAL A 217 -7.30 -14.11 -2.35
N GLU A 218 -8.17 -13.80 -1.39
CA GLU A 218 -8.91 -14.80 -0.61
C GLU A 218 -9.75 -15.73 -1.49
N GLY A 219 -10.58 -15.15 -2.37
CA GLY A 219 -11.40 -15.96 -3.26
C GLY A 219 -10.58 -16.74 -4.30
N THR A 220 -9.41 -16.24 -4.69
CA THR A 220 -8.48 -17.00 -5.54
C THR A 220 -7.89 -18.19 -4.79
N ILE A 221 -7.57 -18.05 -3.50
CA ILE A 221 -7.12 -19.17 -2.66
C ILE A 221 -8.20 -20.26 -2.59
N GLU A 222 -9.45 -19.89 -2.32
CA GLU A 222 -10.58 -20.83 -2.28
C GLU A 222 -10.77 -21.54 -3.64
N ALA A 223 -10.64 -20.81 -4.74
CA ALA A 223 -10.70 -21.35 -6.09
C ALA A 223 -9.57 -22.37 -6.35
N ILE A 224 -8.33 -22.06 -5.94
CA ILE A 224 -7.17 -22.94 -6.08
C ILE A 224 -7.38 -24.24 -5.29
N GLU A 225 -7.84 -24.13 -4.04
CA GLU A 225 -8.12 -25.30 -3.19
C GLU A 225 -9.24 -26.19 -3.74
N SER A 226 -10.19 -25.59 -4.45
CA SER A 226 -11.31 -26.29 -5.10
C SER A 226 -10.98 -26.84 -6.49
N GLY A 227 -9.72 -26.72 -6.94
CA GLY A 227 -9.29 -27.16 -8.27
C GLY A 227 -9.56 -26.12 -9.36
N MET A 228 -8.92 -24.95 -9.23
CA MET A 228 -9.09 -23.81 -10.14
C MET A 228 -8.94 -24.21 -11.61
N THR A 229 -9.96 -23.90 -12.39
CA THR A 229 -9.98 -24.15 -13.84
C THR A 229 -9.62 -22.88 -14.62
N PRO A 230 -9.19 -22.98 -15.89
CA PRO A 230 -8.97 -21.81 -16.74
C PRO A 230 -10.21 -20.91 -16.89
N SER A 231 -11.41 -21.48 -16.84
CA SER A 231 -12.65 -20.69 -16.86
C SER A 231 -12.82 -19.85 -15.59
N MET A 232 -12.48 -20.42 -14.43
CA MET A 232 -12.52 -19.69 -13.15
C MET A 232 -11.46 -18.59 -13.12
N GLU A 233 -10.24 -18.86 -13.63
CA GLU A 233 -9.20 -17.83 -13.78
C GLU A 233 -9.71 -16.65 -14.62
N GLN A 234 -10.31 -16.91 -15.78
CA GLN A 234 -10.88 -15.85 -16.61
C GLN A 234 -12.03 -15.09 -15.92
N GLU A 235 -12.86 -15.78 -15.14
CA GLU A 235 -13.93 -15.14 -14.38
C GLU A 235 -13.38 -14.18 -13.33
N TRP A 236 -12.41 -14.62 -12.53
CA TRP A 236 -11.74 -13.76 -11.56
C TRP A 236 -11.00 -12.58 -12.21
N MET A 237 -10.39 -12.81 -13.37
CA MET A 237 -9.77 -11.74 -14.16
C MET A 237 -10.77 -10.65 -14.54
N ARG A 238 -11.92 -11.03 -15.14
CA ARG A 238 -12.99 -10.09 -15.49
C ARG A 238 -13.56 -9.38 -14.27
N LYS A 239 -13.73 -10.11 -13.15
CA LYS A 239 -14.18 -9.54 -11.89
C LYS A 239 -13.23 -8.45 -11.41
N SER A 240 -11.93 -8.76 -11.30
CA SER A 240 -10.92 -7.80 -10.86
C SER A 240 -10.83 -6.57 -11.76
N GLU A 241 -10.90 -6.75 -13.09
CA GLU A 241 -10.88 -5.65 -14.06
C GLU A 241 -12.05 -4.71 -13.84
N LYS A 242 -13.27 -5.26 -13.74
CA LYS A 242 -14.48 -4.48 -13.47
C LYS A 242 -14.39 -3.72 -12.14
N GLU A 243 -13.96 -4.39 -11.07
CA GLU A 243 -13.86 -3.82 -9.74
C GLU A 243 -12.84 -2.67 -9.68
N PHE A 244 -11.62 -2.87 -10.19
CA PHE A 244 -10.60 -1.81 -10.22
C PHE A 244 -10.97 -0.67 -11.16
N HIS A 245 -11.64 -0.94 -12.30
CA HIS A 245 -12.12 0.11 -13.19
C HIS A 245 -13.20 0.97 -12.53
N GLN A 246 -14.13 0.37 -11.80
CA GLN A 246 -15.13 1.11 -11.02
C GLN A 246 -14.48 1.93 -9.91
N ALA A 247 -13.52 1.36 -9.20
CA ALA A 247 -12.78 2.04 -8.15
C ALA A 247 -11.97 3.22 -8.71
N GLU A 248 -11.41 3.11 -9.91
CA GLU A 248 -10.70 4.20 -10.60
C GLU A 248 -11.59 5.43 -10.78
N GLN A 249 -12.87 5.25 -11.13
CA GLN A 249 -13.81 6.37 -11.32
C GLN A 249 -14.07 7.18 -10.05
N LEU A 250 -13.90 6.57 -8.87
CA LEU A 250 -14.05 7.25 -7.57
C LEU A 250 -12.92 8.25 -7.30
N THR A 251 -11.85 8.26 -8.10
CA THR A 251 -10.78 9.27 -7.99
C THR A 251 -11.20 10.65 -8.50
N LEU A 252 -12.16 10.73 -9.41
CA LEU A 252 -12.65 12.00 -9.97
C LEU A 252 -13.12 13.01 -8.91
N PRO A 253 -14.08 12.67 -8.04
CA PRO A 253 -14.54 13.61 -7.02
C PRO A 253 -13.42 14.01 -6.03
N LEU A 254 -12.44 13.13 -5.78
CA LEU A 254 -11.28 13.47 -4.96
C LEU A 254 -10.40 14.53 -5.65
N PHE A 255 -10.10 14.35 -6.94
CA PHE A 255 -9.35 15.34 -7.71
C PHE A 255 -10.08 16.69 -7.85
N GLU A 256 -11.40 16.69 -8.00
CA GLU A 256 -12.19 17.91 -8.04
C GLU A 256 -12.04 18.69 -6.72
N ARG A 257 -12.14 18.00 -5.57
CA ARG A 257 -11.94 18.60 -4.24
C ARG A 257 -10.52 19.10 -4.03
N ILE A 258 -9.50 18.36 -4.45
CA ILE A 258 -8.10 18.84 -4.44
C ILE A 258 -7.99 20.14 -5.25
N SER A 259 -8.54 20.16 -6.46
CA SER A 259 -8.46 21.31 -7.37
C SER A 259 -9.18 22.55 -6.80
N VAL A 260 -10.29 22.35 -6.09
CA VAL A 260 -11.02 23.43 -5.40
C VAL A 260 -10.15 24.04 -4.30
N LEU A 261 -9.54 23.20 -3.44
CA LEU A 261 -8.65 23.67 -2.38
C LEU A 261 -7.41 24.38 -2.92
N GLU A 262 -6.79 23.87 -3.99
CA GLU A 262 -5.65 24.54 -4.62
C GLU A 262 -6.03 25.93 -5.16
N SER A 263 -7.21 26.08 -5.74
CA SER A 263 -7.72 27.37 -6.24
C SER A 263 -7.99 28.35 -5.09
N GLN A 264 -8.65 27.88 -4.02
CA GLN A 264 -8.93 28.67 -2.81
C GLN A 264 -7.65 29.16 -2.13
N LEU A 265 -6.59 28.34 -2.13
CA LEU A 265 -5.30 28.66 -1.56
C LEU A 265 -4.36 29.43 -2.53
N GLY A 266 -4.82 29.74 -3.75
CA GLY A 266 -4.01 30.42 -4.76
C GLY A 266 -2.80 29.62 -5.26
N LEU A 267 -2.79 28.30 -5.07
CA LEU A 267 -1.70 27.42 -5.50
C LEU A 267 -1.72 27.16 -7.01
N VAL A 268 -2.87 27.38 -7.67
CA VAL A 268 -3.07 27.20 -9.10
C VAL A 268 -3.87 28.39 -9.65
N LYS A 269 -3.50 28.94 -10.81
CA LYS A 269 -4.30 30.00 -11.46
C LYS A 269 -5.68 29.46 -11.85
N LYS A 270 -6.73 30.27 -11.73
CA LYS A 270 -8.13 29.89 -11.98
C LYS A 270 -8.36 29.21 -13.36
N GLU A 271 -7.61 29.61 -14.38
CA GLU A 271 -7.64 29.05 -15.74
C GLU A 271 -7.05 27.62 -15.84
N LEU A 272 -6.14 27.25 -14.95
CA LEU A 272 -5.52 25.91 -14.88
C LEU A 272 -6.39 24.90 -14.12
N HIS A 273 -7.44 25.34 -13.41
CA HIS A 273 -8.33 24.46 -12.66
C HIS A 273 -9.16 23.55 -13.58
N SER A 274 -9.74 24.10 -14.64
CA SER A 274 -10.49 23.32 -15.65
C SER A 274 -9.57 22.39 -16.44
N LEU A 275 -8.31 22.78 -16.66
CA LEU A 275 -7.30 21.95 -17.33
C LEU A 275 -6.92 20.73 -16.50
N HIS A 276 -6.68 20.84 -15.19
CA HIS A 276 -6.35 19.67 -14.36
C HIS A 276 -7.51 18.67 -14.25
N VAL A 277 -8.76 19.14 -14.15
CA VAL A 277 -9.93 18.25 -14.16
C VAL A 277 -10.09 17.59 -15.53
N ALA A 278 -9.83 18.32 -16.62
CA ALA A 278 -9.81 17.75 -17.97
C ALA A 278 -8.67 16.74 -18.15
N GLU A 279 -7.48 16.99 -17.60
CA GLU A 279 -6.34 16.05 -17.62
C GLU A 279 -6.68 14.75 -16.90
N VAL A 280 -7.32 14.80 -15.74
CA VAL A 280 -7.76 13.58 -15.03
C VAL A 280 -8.83 12.85 -15.84
N LYS A 281 -9.79 13.56 -16.45
CA LYS A 281 -10.79 12.94 -17.35
C LYS A 281 -10.13 12.33 -18.59
N VAL A 282 -9.09 12.95 -19.12
CA VAL A 282 -8.27 12.42 -20.22
C VAL A 282 -7.50 11.18 -19.76
N LEU A 283 -6.91 11.17 -18.56
CA LEU A 283 -6.22 10.00 -18.00
C LEU A 283 -7.17 8.80 -17.85
N LEU A 284 -8.38 9.04 -17.37
CA LEU A 284 -9.42 8.02 -17.24
C LEU A 284 -9.92 7.52 -18.60
N ASN A 285 -10.07 8.42 -19.58
CA ASN A 285 -10.51 8.07 -20.92
C ASN A 285 -9.41 7.37 -21.75
N GLN A 286 -8.13 7.73 -21.58
CA GLN A 286 -7.01 7.08 -22.26
C GLN A 286 -6.80 5.63 -21.81
N ASN A 287 -7.14 5.30 -20.56
CA ASN A 287 -7.08 3.91 -20.06
C ASN A 287 -8.31 3.07 -20.45
N SER A 288 -9.37 3.70 -20.98
CA SER A 288 -10.58 3.01 -21.44
C SER A 288 -10.47 2.46 -22.88
N GLN A 289 -9.42 2.84 -23.62
CA GLN A 289 -9.09 2.21 -24.90
C GLN A 289 -8.18 1.01 -24.63
N GLY A 290 -8.76 -0.18 -24.80
CA GLY A 290 -8.22 -1.47 -24.38
C GLY A 290 -6.79 -1.74 -24.81
N TRP A 291 -6.08 -2.43 -23.94
CA TRP A 291 -4.82 -3.10 -24.26
C TRP A 291 -5.18 -4.43 -24.92
N GLU A 292 -4.98 -4.52 -26.24
CA GLU A 292 -4.81 -5.80 -26.95
C GLU A 292 -3.56 -6.55 -26.42
#